data_AF-A0A318DJX0-F1
#
_entry.id   AF-A0A318DJX0-F1
#
_cell.length_a   1.000
_cell.length_b   1.000
_cell.length_c   1.000
_cell.angle_alpha   90.00
_cell.angle_beta   90.00
_cell.angle_gamma   90.00
#
_symmetry.space_group_name_H-M   'P 1'
#
loop_
_entity.id
_entity.type
_entity.pdbx_description
1 polymer ?
#
loop_
_entity_poly.entity_id
_entity_poly.type
_entity_poly.pdbx_seq_one_letter_code
_entity_poly.pdbx_strand_id
1 'polypeptide(L)'
;MNVSLFGSIGATLKTAQDAINVALESRDLIKNAAVVQQLSAAQHGVLSLTAQLFELQNKYLETAQELADLKKSLVQRNSYALFEISKGIFVYRLKVAGDTAGTEDPGSAEPEHYICQPCMDTKGVRAVLLRSANAFGFYSLNCPICDRKFATDEKTPRINLPPAPHDPFGRLR
;
A
#
# COMPACT_ATOMS: atom_id res chain seq x y z
N MET A 1 -19.58 -1.19 -22.40
CA MET A 1 -20.71 -0.46 -21.79
C MET A 1 -21.68 -0.10 -22.91
N ASN A 2 -22.93 -0.57 -22.84
CA ASN A 2 -23.91 -0.44 -23.93
C ASN A 2 -24.74 0.85 -23.71
N VAL A 3 -24.25 1.97 -24.26
CA VAL A 3 -24.85 3.32 -24.11
C VAL A 3 -26.29 3.37 -24.66
N SER A 4 -26.62 2.47 -25.59
CA SER A 4 -27.93 2.32 -26.21
C SER A 4 -29.05 1.96 -25.24
N LEU A 5 -28.73 1.26 -24.13
CA LEU A 5 -29.73 0.81 -23.15
C LEU A 5 -30.30 1.98 -22.33
N PHE A 6 -29.46 2.98 -22.03
CA PHE A 6 -29.85 4.17 -21.27
C PHE A 6 -30.75 5.09 -22.09
N GLY A 7 -30.45 5.26 -23.38
CA GLY A 7 -31.28 6.02 -24.32
C GLY A 7 -32.66 5.39 -24.53
N SER A 8 -32.74 4.06 -24.61
CA SER A 8 -34.02 3.37 -24.76
C SER A 8 -34.90 3.47 -23.51
N ILE A 9 -34.34 3.34 -22.29
CA ILE A 9 -35.15 3.42 -21.05
C ILE A 9 -35.74 4.82 -20.84
N GLY A 10 -34.98 5.88 -21.13
CA GLY A 10 -35.46 7.26 -21.04
C GLY A 10 -36.62 7.56 -22.00
N ALA A 11 -36.57 7.01 -23.21
CA ALA A 11 -37.66 7.11 -24.18
C ALA A 11 -38.91 6.33 -23.70
N THR A 12 -38.73 5.10 -23.20
CA THR A 12 -39.85 4.28 -22.70
C THR A 12 -40.52 4.89 -21.46
N LEU A 13 -39.72 5.47 -20.56
CA LEU A 13 -40.23 6.13 -19.36
C LEU A 13 -41.02 7.40 -19.72
N LYS A 14 -40.53 8.19 -20.69
CA LYS A 14 -41.24 9.38 -21.17
C LYS A 14 -42.56 9.00 -21.86
N THR A 15 -42.57 7.96 -22.70
CA THR A 15 -43.81 7.46 -23.31
C THR A 15 -44.78 6.89 -22.28
N ALA A 16 -44.30 6.19 -21.24
CA ALA A 16 -45.14 5.71 -20.16
C ALA A 16 -45.71 6.87 -19.33
N GLN A 17 -44.92 7.93 -19.10
CA GLN A 17 -45.34 9.12 -18.38
C GLN A 17 -46.38 9.92 -19.16
N ASP A 18 -46.18 10.11 -20.47
CA ASP A 18 -47.14 10.75 -21.36
C ASP A 18 -48.44 9.93 -21.44
N ALA A 19 -48.35 8.60 -21.49
CA ALA A 19 -49.52 7.71 -21.46
C ALA A 19 -50.26 7.72 -20.11
N ILE A 20 -49.54 7.82 -18.99
CA ILE A 20 -50.12 7.97 -17.64
C ILE A 20 -50.84 9.31 -17.53
N ASN A 21 -50.25 10.41 -18.00
CA ASN A 21 -50.88 11.73 -17.98
C ASN A 21 -52.18 11.75 -18.78
N VAL A 22 -52.16 11.19 -20.00
CA VAL A 22 -53.36 11.06 -20.85
C VAL A 22 -54.41 10.15 -20.22
N ALA A 23 -54.01 9.06 -19.57
CA ALA A 23 -54.94 8.11 -18.96
C ALA A 23 -55.45 8.54 -17.56
N LEU A 24 -54.72 9.41 -16.85
CA LEU A 24 -55.18 10.09 -15.63
C LEU A 24 -56.30 11.09 -15.96
N GLU A 25 -56.18 11.81 -17.07
CA GLU A 25 -57.25 12.65 -17.61
C GLU A 25 -58.49 11.82 -17.99
N SER A 26 -58.33 10.53 -18.33
CA SER A 26 -59.42 9.64 -18.74
C SER A 26 -59.93 8.68 -17.64
N ARG A 27 -59.41 8.72 -16.41
CA ARG A 27 -59.76 7.82 -15.27
C ARG A 27 -59.63 6.30 -15.52
N ASP A 28 -59.06 5.86 -16.64
CA ASP A 28 -59.15 4.46 -17.12
C ASP A 28 -57.81 3.68 -17.09
N LEU A 29 -56.87 4.10 -16.24
CA LEU A 29 -55.52 3.51 -16.10
C LEU A 29 -55.50 1.98 -15.93
N ILE A 30 -56.52 1.41 -15.29
CA ILE A 30 -56.59 -0.03 -14.99
C ILE A 30 -57.03 -0.84 -16.23
N LYS A 31 -57.71 -0.22 -17.21
CA LYS A 31 -58.22 -0.92 -18.40
C LYS A 31 -57.19 -1.02 -19.53
N ASN A 32 -56.19 -0.15 -19.54
CA ASN A 32 -55.17 -0.11 -20.58
C ASN A 32 -53.95 -0.97 -20.22
N ALA A 33 -54.03 -2.27 -20.55
CA ALA A 33 -52.95 -3.25 -20.32
C ALA A 33 -51.58 -2.82 -20.88
N ALA A 34 -51.57 -2.03 -21.95
CA ALA A 34 -50.35 -1.47 -22.54
C ALA A 34 -49.62 -0.48 -21.62
N VAL A 35 -50.35 0.34 -20.86
CA VAL A 35 -49.77 1.33 -19.92
C VAL A 35 -49.15 0.61 -18.72
N VAL A 36 -49.83 -0.42 -18.21
CA VAL A 36 -49.32 -1.26 -17.11
C VAL A 36 -48.05 -2.01 -17.52
N GLN A 37 -47.99 -2.55 -18.75
CA GLN A 37 -46.79 -3.21 -19.28
C GLN A 37 -45.62 -2.24 -19.50
N GLN A 38 -45.88 -1.02 -20.00
CA GLN A 38 -44.83 -0.02 -20.16
C GLN A 38 -44.28 0.45 -18.82
N LEU A 39 -45.15 0.63 -17.82
CA LEU A 39 -44.75 1.00 -16.48
C LEU A 39 -43.91 -0.09 -15.80
N SER A 40 -44.30 -1.36 -15.92
CA SER A 40 -43.51 -2.46 -15.35
C SER A 40 -42.15 -2.60 -16.02
N ALA A 41 -42.08 -2.45 -17.35
CA ALA A 41 -40.81 -2.43 -18.07
C ALA A 41 -39.91 -1.26 -17.63
N ALA A 42 -40.48 -0.07 -17.42
CA ALA A 42 -39.75 1.07 -16.91
C ALA A 42 -39.25 0.85 -15.46
N GLN A 43 -40.07 0.27 -14.58
CA GLN A 43 -39.68 -0.09 -13.22
C GLN A 43 -38.51 -1.09 -13.21
N HIS A 44 -38.57 -2.13 -14.05
CA HIS A 44 -37.47 -3.08 -14.22
C HIS A 44 -36.20 -2.40 -14.76
N GLY A 45 -36.34 -1.46 -15.70
CA GLY A 45 -35.21 -0.68 -16.21
C GLY A 45 -34.55 0.18 -15.13
N VAL A 46 -35.33 0.86 -14.30
CA VAL A 46 -34.83 1.67 -13.18
C VAL A 46 -34.13 0.79 -12.14
N LEU A 47 -34.72 -0.35 -11.77
CA LEU A 47 -34.10 -1.30 -10.83
C LEU A 47 -32.78 -1.88 -11.37
N SER A 48 -32.70 -2.16 -12.67
CA SER A 48 -31.46 -2.59 -13.30
C SER A 48 -30.39 -1.48 -13.26
N LEU A 49 -30.80 -0.23 -13.50
CA LEU A 49 -29.89 0.91 -13.44
C LEU A 49 -29.35 1.14 -12.03
N THR A 50 -30.21 1.08 -11.01
CA THR A 50 -29.79 1.27 -9.62
C THR A 50 -28.86 0.16 -9.16
N ALA A 51 -29.10 -1.09 -9.57
CA ALA A 51 -28.18 -2.19 -9.33
C ALA A 51 -26.81 -1.95 -9.99
N GLN A 52 -26.78 -1.52 -11.25
CA GLN A 52 -25.53 -1.19 -11.97
C GLN A 52 -24.79 -0.01 -11.34
N LEU A 53 -25.51 1.03 -10.90
CA LEU A 53 -24.92 2.17 -10.19
C LEU A 53 -24.30 1.75 -8.85
N PHE A 54 -24.98 0.88 -8.10
CA PHE A 54 -24.46 0.37 -6.85
C PHE A 54 -23.21 -0.49 -7.06
N GLU A 55 -23.21 -1.35 -8.07
CA GLU A 55 -22.02 -2.13 -8.45
C GLU A 55 -20.84 -1.23 -8.84
N LEU A 56 -21.10 -0.19 -9.64
CA LEU A 56 -20.08 0.76 -10.05
C LEU A 56 -19.56 1.59 -8.86
N GLN A 57 -20.44 1.99 -7.95
CA GLN A 57 -20.07 2.70 -6.72
C GLN A 57 -19.18 1.84 -5.83
N ASN A 58 -19.49 0.56 -5.67
CA ASN A 58 -18.65 -0.36 -4.89
C ASN A 58 -17.26 -0.52 -5.52
N LYS A 59 -17.19 -0.74 -6.84
CA LYS A 59 -15.91 -0.83 -7.56
C LYS A 59 -15.10 0.46 -7.44
N TYR A 60 -15.75 1.62 -7.49
CA TYR A 60 -15.09 2.90 -7.31
C TYR A 60 -14.49 3.04 -5.91
N LEU A 61 -15.24 2.66 -4.87
CA LEU A 61 -14.74 2.71 -3.49
C LEU A 61 -13.55 1.76 -3.27
N GLU A 62 -13.65 0.52 -3.77
CA GLU A 62 -12.57 -0.47 -3.72
C GLU A 62 -11.31 0.04 -4.41
N THR A 63 -11.44 0.52 -5.64
CA THR A 63 -10.31 1.06 -6.42
C THR A 63 -9.72 2.32 -5.77
N ALA A 64 -10.55 3.19 -5.20
CA ALA A 64 -10.09 4.39 -4.51
C ALA A 64 -9.28 4.03 -3.25
N GLN A 65 -9.69 2.99 -2.52
CA GLN A 65 -8.97 2.49 -1.36
C GLN A 65 -7.61 1.89 -1.77
N GLU A 66 -7.57 1.05 -2.79
CA GLU A 66 -6.33 0.50 -3.34
C GLU A 66 -5.36 1.61 -3.77
N LEU A 67 -5.86 2.65 -4.46
CA LEU A 67 -5.06 3.80 -4.86
C LEU A 67 -4.51 4.58 -3.65
N ALA A 68 -5.30 4.73 -2.59
CA ALA A 68 -4.85 5.39 -1.37
C ALA A 68 -3.72 4.60 -0.70
N ASP A 69 -3.84 3.28 -0.62
CA ASP A 69 -2.83 2.43 0.01
C ASP A 69 -1.55 2.33 -0.83
N LEU A 70 -1.67 2.22 -2.16
CA LEU A 70 -0.52 2.31 -3.07
C LEU A 70 0.21 3.64 -2.94
N LYS A 71 -0.52 4.77 -2.86
CA LYS A 71 0.08 6.09 -2.64
C LYS A 71 0.82 6.17 -1.32
N LYS A 72 0.26 5.63 -0.23
CA LYS A 72 0.94 5.56 1.06
C LYS A 72 2.23 4.75 0.95
N SER A 73 2.20 3.58 0.31
CA SER A 73 3.38 2.74 0.08
C SER A 73 4.46 3.46 -0.76
N LEU A 74 4.06 4.25 -1.77
CA LEU A 74 5.01 5.04 -2.56
C LEU A 74 5.65 6.17 -1.77
N VAL A 75 4.89 6.93 -1.00
CA VAL A 75 5.42 7.98 -0.11
C VAL A 75 6.42 7.37 0.88
N GLN A 76 6.04 6.23 1.45
CA GLN A 76 6.88 5.44 2.34
C GLN A 76 8.15 4.88 1.68
N ARG A 77 8.14 4.58 0.38
CA ARG A 77 9.35 4.18 -0.36
C ARG A 77 10.24 5.37 -0.64
N ASN A 78 9.64 6.50 -1.02
CA ASN A 78 10.32 7.74 -1.38
C ASN A 78 11.00 8.43 -0.20
N SER A 79 10.64 8.09 1.04
CA SER A 79 11.31 8.60 2.24
C SER A 79 12.70 7.98 2.46
N TYR A 80 13.10 6.97 1.68
CA TYR A 80 14.43 6.36 1.77
C TYR A 80 15.29 6.71 0.56
N ALA A 81 16.58 6.86 0.79
CA ALA A 81 17.59 7.08 -0.25
C ALA A 81 18.64 5.97 -0.18
N LEU A 82 19.23 5.65 -1.33
CA LEU A 82 20.41 4.78 -1.38
C LEU A 82 21.58 5.50 -0.70
N PHE A 83 22.24 4.77 0.19
CA PHE A 83 23.40 5.19 0.96
C PHE A 83 24.49 4.15 0.80
N GLU A 84 25.69 4.60 0.42
CA GLU A 84 26.86 3.73 0.30
C GLU A 84 27.50 3.56 1.68
N ILE A 85 27.45 2.35 2.25
CA ILE A 85 27.99 2.08 3.60
C ILE A 85 29.46 1.68 3.58
N SER A 86 29.91 1.09 2.49
CA SER A 86 31.29 0.75 2.18
C SER A 86 31.42 0.66 0.67
N LYS A 87 32.66 0.67 0.16
CA LYS A 87 32.92 0.80 -1.29
C LYS A 87 32.15 -0.24 -2.11
N GLY A 88 31.18 0.23 -2.91
CA GLY A 88 30.32 -0.59 -3.77
C GLY A 88 29.17 -1.31 -3.07
N ILE A 89 28.93 -1.05 -1.78
CA ILE A 89 27.84 -1.64 -0.99
C ILE A 89 26.81 -0.58 -0.64
N PHE A 90 25.61 -0.73 -1.18
CA PHE A 90 24.50 0.21 -1.01
C PHE A 90 23.39 -0.37 -0.14
N VAL A 91 22.85 0.45 0.74
CA VAL A 91 21.70 0.17 1.60
C VAL A 91 20.73 1.35 1.54
N TYR A 92 19.47 1.18 1.92
CA TYR A 92 18.55 2.30 2.05
C TYR A 92 18.65 2.93 3.44
N ARG A 93 18.67 4.25 3.52
CA ARG A 93 18.60 5.03 4.76
C ARG A 93 17.45 6.03 4.67
N LEU A 94 16.79 6.32 5.80
CA LEU A 94 15.78 7.37 5.86
C LEU A 94 16.40 8.71 5.45
N LYS A 95 15.72 9.46 4.58
CA LYS A 95 16.06 10.84 4.25
C LYS A 95 15.76 11.69 5.48
N VAL A 96 16.79 12.06 6.24
CA VAL A 96 16.63 13.05 7.30
C VAL A 96 16.38 14.40 6.62
N ALA A 97 15.31 15.08 6.98
CA ALA A 97 15.07 16.44 6.53
C ALA A 97 16.08 17.38 7.22
N GLY A 98 17.33 17.38 6.76
CA GLY A 98 18.38 18.15 7.40
C GLY A 98 19.78 17.58 7.20
N ASP A 99 20.26 17.52 5.95
CA ASP A 99 21.70 17.73 5.70
C ASP A 99 22.11 19.21 5.93
N THR A 100 21.17 20.06 6.36
CA THR A 100 21.45 21.36 6.98
C THR A 100 21.46 21.23 8.48
N ALA A 101 22.64 21.45 9.04
CA ALA A 101 22.98 21.57 10.45
C ALA A 101 21.87 22.10 11.37
N GLY A 102 21.72 21.42 12.52
CA GLY A 102 21.43 22.06 13.79
C GLY A 102 19.98 22.44 14.06
N THR A 103 19.13 21.47 14.39
CA THR A 103 18.03 21.69 15.34
C THR A 103 17.74 20.39 16.08
N GLU A 104 18.19 20.37 17.33
CA GLU A 104 17.85 19.38 18.34
C GLU A 104 16.37 19.58 18.73
N ASP A 105 15.46 18.90 18.04
CA ASP A 105 14.08 18.72 18.52
C ASP A 105 13.99 17.34 19.20
N PRO A 106 13.91 17.25 20.55
CA PRO A 106 14.09 16.00 21.29
C PRO A 106 12.88 15.05 21.25
N GLY A 107 11.94 15.24 20.33
CA GLY A 107 10.64 14.54 20.31
C GLY A 107 10.41 13.53 19.18
N SER A 108 11.24 13.48 18.11
CA SER A 108 10.94 12.63 16.95
C SER A 108 12.16 12.07 16.18
N ALA A 109 13.34 12.02 16.81
CA ALA A 109 14.51 11.44 16.17
C ALA A 109 14.35 9.91 16.07
N GLU A 110 13.73 9.42 14.99
CA GLU A 110 13.82 8.01 14.62
C GLU A 110 15.31 7.61 14.60
N PRO A 111 15.69 6.53 15.31
CA PRO A 111 17.08 6.12 15.37
C PRO A 111 17.57 5.79 13.95
N GLU A 112 18.81 6.18 13.66
CA GLU A 112 19.42 5.87 12.37
C GLU A 112 19.42 4.35 12.14
N HIS A 113 18.78 3.92 11.06
CA HIS A 113 18.68 2.52 10.68
C HIS A 113 18.83 2.37 9.16
N TYR A 114 19.32 1.21 8.75
CA TYR A 114 19.52 0.85 7.35
C TYR A 114 18.55 -0.25 6.93
N ILE A 115 18.10 -0.18 5.68
CA ILE A 115 17.19 -1.15 5.07
C ILE A 115 17.90 -1.90 3.95
N CYS A 116 17.64 -3.20 3.86
CA CYS A 116 18.15 -4.08 2.80
C CYS A 116 17.62 -3.65 1.43
N GLN A 117 18.52 -3.23 0.53
CA GLN A 117 18.20 -2.78 -0.83
C GLN A 117 17.46 -3.85 -1.66
N PRO A 118 17.94 -5.10 -1.76
CA PRO A 118 17.22 -6.15 -2.48
C PRO A 118 15.81 -6.43 -1.94
N CYS A 119 15.63 -6.46 -0.62
CA CYS A 119 14.31 -6.71 -0.02
C CYS A 119 13.31 -5.58 -0.31
N MET A 120 13.78 -4.34 -0.28
CA MET A 120 12.94 -3.18 -0.56
C MET A 120 12.59 -3.07 -2.05
N ASP A 121 13.53 -3.38 -2.95
CA ASP A 121 13.31 -3.25 -4.40
C ASP A 121 12.50 -4.41 -4.97
N THR A 122 12.84 -5.64 -4.61
CA THR A 122 12.23 -6.86 -5.21
C THR A 122 10.96 -7.32 -4.50
N LYS A 123 10.94 -7.24 -3.16
CA LYS A 123 9.84 -7.75 -2.33
C LYS A 123 8.94 -6.65 -1.78
N GLY A 124 9.35 -5.37 -1.90
CA GLY A 124 8.61 -4.24 -1.33
C GLY A 124 8.60 -4.20 0.20
N VAL A 125 9.45 -4.99 0.86
CA VAL A 125 9.47 -5.11 2.34
C VAL A 125 10.64 -4.36 2.95
N ARG A 126 10.37 -3.69 4.07
CA ARG A 126 11.38 -2.96 4.86
C ARG A 126 12.07 -3.92 5.82
N ALA A 127 13.15 -4.54 5.36
CA ALA A 127 13.99 -5.35 6.23
C ALA A 127 15.06 -4.47 6.88
N VAL A 128 14.86 -4.09 8.14
CA VAL A 128 15.86 -3.38 8.93
C VAL A 128 17.08 -4.29 9.12
N LEU A 129 18.26 -3.75 8.81
CA LEU A 129 19.52 -4.48 8.90
C LEU A 129 20.00 -4.53 10.36
N LEU A 130 20.39 -5.73 10.80
CA LEU A 130 20.88 -5.98 12.15
C LEU A 130 22.40 -5.98 12.17
N ARG A 131 22.98 -5.28 13.13
CA ARG A 131 24.43 -5.23 13.30
C ARG A 131 24.96 -6.50 13.96
N SER A 132 26.03 -7.06 13.41
CA SER A 132 26.70 -8.26 13.92
C SER A 132 28.21 -8.15 13.72
N ALA A 133 28.98 -8.61 14.72
CA ALA A 133 30.42 -8.72 14.60
C ALA A 133 30.78 -9.94 13.75
N ASN A 134 31.70 -9.77 12.81
CA ASN A 134 32.30 -10.89 12.08
C ASN A 134 33.56 -11.40 12.78
N ALA A 135 34.01 -12.60 12.39
CA ALA A 135 35.19 -13.25 12.97
C ALA A 135 36.50 -12.45 12.76
N PHE A 136 36.52 -11.49 11.84
CA PHE A 136 37.68 -10.66 11.51
C PHE A 136 37.71 -9.34 12.30
N GLY A 137 36.77 -9.13 13.23
CA GLY A 137 36.73 -7.94 14.07
C GLY A 137 36.17 -6.69 13.36
N PHE A 138 35.31 -6.89 12.36
CA PHE A 138 34.53 -5.82 11.71
C PHE A 138 33.05 -6.03 11.95
N TYR A 139 32.29 -4.94 11.92
CA TYR A 139 30.85 -5.03 11.90
C TYR A 139 30.35 -5.40 10.51
N SER A 140 29.22 -6.09 10.50
CA SER A 140 28.45 -6.42 9.32
C SER A 140 26.99 -6.14 9.60
N LEU A 141 26.26 -5.77 8.57
CA LEU A 141 24.83 -5.58 8.61
C LEU A 141 24.17 -6.79 7.95
N ASN A 142 23.29 -7.47 8.68
CA ASN A 142 22.63 -8.69 8.23
C ASN A 142 21.14 -8.45 8.06
N CYS A 143 20.59 -8.89 6.93
CA CYS A 143 19.17 -8.85 6.68
C CYS A 143 18.47 -10.08 7.28
N PRO A 144 17.48 -9.93 8.17
CA PRO A 144 16.76 -11.07 8.76
C PRO A 144 15.74 -11.73 7.81
N ILE A 145 15.52 -11.16 6.61
CA ILE A 145 14.52 -11.67 5.65
C ILE A 145 15.15 -12.46 4.49
N CYS A 146 16.36 -12.09 4.08
CA CYS A 146 17.04 -12.73 2.95
C CYS A 146 18.45 -13.21 3.27
N ASP A 147 18.86 -13.13 4.55
CA ASP A 147 20.17 -13.55 5.08
C ASP A 147 21.40 -12.91 4.41
N ARG A 148 21.17 -11.88 3.58
CA ARG A 148 22.26 -11.13 2.94
C ARG A 148 23.03 -10.34 3.99
N LYS A 149 24.36 -10.42 3.87
CA LYS A 149 25.32 -9.70 4.72
C LYS A 149 25.94 -8.57 3.93
N PHE A 150 26.04 -7.40 4.54
CA PHE A 150 26.64 -6.20 4.01
C PHE A 150 27.85 -5.87 4.90
N ALA A 151 29.05 -5.88 4.31
CA ALA A 151 30.27 -5.55 5.04
C ALA A 151 30.31 -4.04 5.31
N THR A 152 30.72 -3.66 6.52
CA THR A 152 31.00 -2.26 6.85
C THR A 152 32.49 -2.09 7.10
N ASP A 153 32.98 -0.87 6.92
CA ASP A 153 34.39 -0.53 7.20
C ASP A 153 34.64 -0.29 8.70
N GLU A 154 33.62 -0.50 9.53
CA GLU A 154 33.66 -0.24 10.96
C GLU A 154 34.25 -1.43 11.73
N LYS A 155 35.23 -1.16 12.59
CA LYS A 155 35.89 -2.18 13.42
C LYS A 155 35.11 -2.40 14.71
N THR A 156 35.01 -3.66 15.13
CA THR A 156 34.53 -3.97 16.49
C THR A 156 35.55 -3.44 17.50
N PRO A 157 35.11 -2.82 18.61
CA PRO A 157 36.02 -2.45 19.68
C PRO A 157 36.78 -3.70 20.10
N ARG A 158 38.11 -3.61 20.20
CA ARG A 158 38.90 -4.66 20.83
C ARG A 158 38.42 -4.75 22.27
N ILE A 159 37.56 -5.71 22.57
CA ILE A 159 37.34 -6.11 23.94
C ILE A 159 38.70 -6.65 24.36
N ASN A 160 39.42 -5.91 25.19
CA ASN A 160 40.52 -6.47 25.96
C ASN A 160 39.86 -7.53 26.83
N LEU A 161 39.75 -8.76 26.31
CA LEU A 161 39.37 -9.89 27.14
C LEU A 161 40.40 -9.90 28.26
N PRO A 162 39.99 -9.86 29.54
CA PRO A 162 40.94 -10.10 30.61
C PRO A 162 41.66 -11.41 30.28
N PRO A 163 42.99 -11.49 30.52
CA PRO A 163 43.73 -12.72 30.29
C PRO A 163 42.95 -13.86 30.95
N ALA A 164 42.81 -14.98 30.22
CA ALA A 164 42.08 -16.14 30.72
C ALA A 164 42.53 -16.40 32.16
N PRO A 165 41.59 -16.61 33.12
CA PRO A 165 41.98 -16.88 34.49
C PRO A 165 42.98 -18.02 34.46
N HIS A 166 44.16 -17.78 35.03
CA HIS A 166 45.22 -18.77 35.13
C HIS A 166 44.61 -20.01 35.76
N ASP A 167 44.41 -21.07 34.99
CA ASP A 167 43.92 -22.34 35.53
C ASP A 167 45.01 -22.86 36.46
N PRO A 168 44.83 -22.83 37.79
CA PRO A 168 45.85 -23.32 38.71
C PRO A 168 45.91 -24.86 38.69
N PHE A 169 44.97 -25.51 37.99
CA PHE A 169 44.89 -26.95 37.85
C PHE A 169 45.15 -27.35 36.40
N GLY A 170 46.37 -27.10 35.93
CA GLY A 170 46.88 -27.62 34.67
C GLY A 170 46.69 -29.13 34.58
N ARG A 171 45.56 -29.57 34.00
CA ARG A 171 45.35 -30.96 33.63
C ARG A 171 46.14 -31.21 32.36
N LEU A 172 47.35 -31.69 32.57
CA LEU A 172 48.14 -32.43 31.59
C LEU A 172 47.23 -33.44 30.86
N ARG A 173 47.12 -33.27 29.54
CA ARG A 173 46.98 -34.35 28.58
C ARG A 173 47.99 -34.13 27.47
#